data_AF-A0A1Y1XVQ5-F1
#
_entry.id   AF-A0A1Y1XVQ5-F1
#
_cell.length_a   1.000
_cell.length_b   1.000
_cell.length_c   1.000
_cell.angle_alpha   90.00
_cell.angle_beta   90.00
_cell.angle_gamma   90.00
#
_symmetry.space_group_name_H-M   'P 1'
#
loop_
_entity.id
_entity.type
_entity.pdbx_description
1 polymer ?
#
loop_
_entity_poly.entity_id
_entity_poly.type
_entity_poly.pdbx_seq_one_letter_code
_entity_poly.pdbx_strand_id
1 'polypeptide(L)'
;MSTTTFQTPSEEVLYWKTMALSWEKELADTRLTLDDFQTSSRELEEELERELHILEEQNKKLSTQNQSLVHELDELTQKHQASCLSSGQSIYSLQKELENLREEYDLSQRKAVNLEMDNEELESFKRAAHSSILDMEKKYNEAREWKERYEQESRKRGQMREEIQRLKDELQDLENELRVVRSHSPISPALSPTPFNFPPTPTPCKRSAQDSEAPGTHSPSLSPTPPSPVPTARRLSEYRRKGGSSVSTLQEIMERVKTLENRLISCRTRVKPFLPNSHTNPTKARTPALPPAEAGEMLTQPGVW
;
A
#
# COMPACT_ATOMS: atom_id res chain seq x y z
N MET A 1 4.50 -89.77 -77.42
CA MET A 1 5.32 -89.83 -78.64
C MET A 1 4.53 -90.59 -79.70
N SER A 2 3.70 -89.90 -80.48
CA SER A 2 2.95 -90.54 -81.56
C SER A 2 3.89 -90.71 -82.75
N THR A 3 4.14 -91.94 -83.18
CA THR A 3 5.02 -92.24 -84.31
C THR A 3 4.34 -91.83 -85.61
N THR A 4 4.78 -90.71 -86.19
CA THR A 4 4.32 -90.23 -87.50
C THR A 4 4.82 -91.18 -88.59
N THR A 5 3.89 -91.86 -89.26
CA THR A 5 4.18 -92.75 -90.40
C THR A 5 3.84 -92.01 -91.69
N PHE A 6 4.82 -91.83 -92.58
CA PHE A 6 4.68 -91.07 -93.82
C PHE A 6 4.51 -92.01 -95.02
N GLN A 7 3.69 -91.62 -96.00
CA GLN A 7 3.42 -92.49 -97.17
C GLN A 7 4.41 -92.25 -98.31
N THR A 8 5.09 -91.10 -98.34
CA THR A 8 6.19 -90.81 -99.26
C THR A 8 7.33 -90.07 -98.56
N PRO A 9 8.60 -90.22 -99.00
CA PRO A 9 9.73 -89.48 -98.43
C PRO A 9 9.59 -87.95 -98.55
N SER A 10 8.81 -87.46 -99.53
CA SER A 10 8.51 -86.04 -99.71
C SER A 10 7.63 -85.49 -98.59
N GLU A 11 6.66 -86.28 -98.14
CA GLU A 11 5.72 -85.92 -97.07
C GLU A 11 6.42 -85.85 -95.70
N GLU A 12 7.35 -86.77 -95.43
CA GLU A 12 8.22 -86.75 -94.24
C GLU A 12 9.08 -85.48 -94.19
N VAL A 13 9.77 -85.16 -95.30
CA VAL A 13 10.59 -83.95 -95.40
C VAL A 13 9.74 -82.69 -95.24
N LEU A 14 8.52 -82.65 -95.79
CA LEU A 14 7.60 -81.53 -95.61
C LEU A 14 7.14 -81.39 -94.16
N TYR A 15 6.80 -82.47 -93.47
CA TYR A 15 6.39 -82.45 -92.06
C TYR A 15 7.51 -81.98 -91.13
N TRP A 16 8.72 -82.52 -91.27
CA TRP A 16 9.85 -82.06 -90.44
C TRP A 16 10.24 -80.62 -90.76
N LYS A 17 10.10 -80.18 -92.02
CA LYS A 17 10.33 -78.79 -92.42
C LYS A 17 9.28 -77.84 -91.82
N THR A 18 7.99 -78.19 -91.82
CA THR A 18 6.97 -77.34 -91.20
C THR A 18 7.11 -77.32 -89.67
N MET A 19 7.49 -78.44 -89.05
CA MET A 19 7.75 -78.52 -87.61
C MET A 19 8.98 -77.68 -87.20
N ALA A 20 10.05 -77.73 -87.98
CA ALA A 20 11.23 -76.89 -87.77
C ALA A 20 10.89 -75.40 -87.89
N LEU A 21 10.09 -75.02 -88.90
CA LEU A 21 9.61 -73.64 -89.08
C LEU A 21 8.67 -73.19 -87.96
N SER A 22 7.83 -74.07 -87.41
CA SER A 22 6.99 -73.70 -86.25
C SER A 22 7.81 -73.52 -84.98
N TRP A 23 8.82 -74.38 -84.72
CA TRP A 23 9.72 -74.18 -83.58
C TRP A 23 10.64 -72.97 -83.74
N GLU A 24 11.11 -72.68 -84.96
CA GLU A 24 11.86 -71.45 -85.25
C GLU A 24 11.00 -70.21 -84.98
N LYS A 25 9.72 -70.25 -85.36
CA LYS A 25 8.75 -69.20 -85.03
C LYS A 25 8.50 -69.09 -83.53
N GLU A 26 8.20 -70.19 -82.83
CA GLU A 26 7.98 -70.18 -81.37
C GLU A 26 9.21 -69.69 -80.61
N LEU A 27 10.42 -70.04 -81.07
CA LEU A 27 11.70 -69.53 -80.54
C LEU A 27 11.87 -68.02 -80.79
N ALA A 28 11.43 -67.52 -81.95
CA ALA A 28 11.46 -66.08 -82.26
C ALA A 28 10.42 -65.30 -81.43
N ASP A 29 9.19 -65.80 -81.36
CA ASP A 29 8.09 -65.21 -80.58
C ASP A 29 8.44 -65.19 -79.07
N THR A 30 8.98 -66.28 -78.52
CA THR A 30 9.42 -66.32 -77.10
C THR A 30 10.62 -65.41 -76.81
N ARG A 31 11.56 -65.26 -77.76
CA ARG A 31 12.64 -64.27 -77.64
C ARG A 31 12.13 -62.84 -77.64
N LEU A 32 11.18 -62.52 -78.52
CA LEU A 32 10.56 -61.19 -78.59
C LEU A 32 9.85 -60.87 -77.26
N THR A 33 9.00 -61.79 -76.77
CA THR A 33 8.28 -61.58 -75.50
C THR A 33 9.21 -61.48 -74.28
N LEU A 34 10.40 -62.09 -74.33
CA LEU A 34 11.40 -61.96 -73.27
C LEU A 34 12.08 -60.59 -73.32
N ASP A 35 12.34 -60.04 -74.51
CA ASP A 35 12.89 -58.70 -74.69
C ASP A 35 11.87 -57.62 -74.28
N ASP A 36 10.59 -57.79 -74.66
CA ASP A 36 9.46 -56.96 -74.19
C ASP A 36 9.33 -57.00 -72.66
N PHE A 37 9.50 -58.16 -72.03
CA PHE A 37 9.46 -58.30 -70.57
C PHE A 37 10.68 -57.64 -69.90
N GLN A 38 11.88 -57.77 -70.47
CA GLN A 38 13.11 -57.16 -69.94
C GLN A 38 13.09 -55.64 -70.06
N THR A 39 12.57 -55.10 -71.17
CA THR A 39 12.40 -53.66 -71.37
C THR A 39 11.33 -53.11 -70.43
N SER A 40 10.14 -53.73 -70.36
CA SER A 40 9.08 -53.32 -69.44
C SER A 40 9.50 -53.40 -67.96
N SER A 41 10.30 -54.40 -67.57
CA SER A 41 10.84 -54.50 -66.20
C SER A 41 11.80 -53.34 -65.90
N ARG A 42 12.69 -52.99 -66.85
CA ARG A 42 13.61 -51.85 -66.69
C ARG A 42 12.87 -50.52 -66.60
N GLU A 43 11.86 -50.29 -67.45
CA GLU A 43 11.05 -49.07 -67.41
C GLU A 43 10.32 -48.92 -66.05
N LEU A 44 9.85 -50.04 -65.47
CA LEU A 44 9.25 -50.05 -64.14
C LEU A 44 10.28 -49.80 -63.03
N GLU A 45 11.46 -50.39 -63.10
CA GLU A 45 12.58 -50.11 -62.17
C GLU A 45 12.96 -48.62 -62.20
N GLU A 46 13.10 -48.04 -63.40
CA GLU A 46 13.39 -46.60 -63.58
C GLU A 46 12.26 -45.70 -63.05
N GLU A 47 10.99 -46.11 -63.10
CA GLU A 47 9.88 -45.39 -62.47
C GLU A 47 9.94 -45.44 -60.95
N LEU A 48 10.16 -46.63 -60.38
CA LEU A 48 10.29 -46.82 -58.94
C LEU A 48 11.48 -46.06 -58.35
N GLU A 49 12.62 -46.02 -59.04
CA GLU A 49 13.77 -45.20 -58.65
C GLU A 49 13.45 -43.69 -58.67
N ARG A 50 12.68 -43.22 -59.65
CA ARG A 50 12.24 -41.82 -59.74
C ARG A 50 11.24 -41.47 -58.64
N GLU A 51 10.26 -42.32 -58.36
CA GLU A 51 9.34 -42.15 -57.23
C GLU A 51 10.08 -42.14 -55.88
N LEU A 52 11.02 -43.08 -55.68
CA LEU A 52 11.84 -43.17 -54.47
C LEU A 52 12.68 -41.90 -54.27
N HIS A 53 13.33 -41.40 -55.32
CA HIS A 53 14.09 -40.15 -55.26
C HIS A 53 13.19 -38.95 -54.87
N ILE A 54 12.01 -38.83 -55.47
CA ILE A 54 11.05 -37.77 -55.14
C ILE A 54 10.60 -37.86 -53.68
N LEU A 55 10.29 -39.06 -53.19
CA LEU A 55 9.90 -39.28 -51.79
C LEU A 55 11.04 -38.98 -50.81
N GLU A 56 12.28 -39.35 -51.15
CA GLU A 56 13.46 -38.98 -50.37
C GLU A 56 13.67 -37.47 -50.30
N GLU A 57 13.54 -36.75 -51.41
CA GLU A 57 13.69 -35.29 -51.46
C GLU A 57 12.59 -34.60 -50.64
N GLN A 58 11.34 -35.07 -50.76
CA GLN A 58 10.23 -34.60 -49.92
C GLN A 58 10.48 -34.87 -48.43
N ASN A 59 10.99 -36.04 -48.06
CA ASN A 59 11.32 -36.38 -46.68
C ASN A 59 12.46 -35.49 -46.13
N LYS A 60 13.54 -35.30 -46.90
CA LYS A 60 14.65 -34.38 -46.55
C LYS A 60 14.14 -32.94 -46.35
N LYS A 61 13.22 -32.48 -47.20
CA LYS A 61 12.57 -31.16 -47.07
C LYS A 61 11.68 -31.06 -45.83
N LEU A 62 10.84 -32.05 -45.55
CA LEU A 62 10.01 -32.08 -44.34
C LEU A 62 10.86 -32.17 -43.06
N SER A 63 11.96 -32.92 -43.09
CA SER A 63 12.90 -33.04 -41.97
C SER A 63 13.58 -31.72 -41.64
N THR A 64 14.09 -31.00 -42.65
CA THR A 64 14.71 -29.68 -42.46
C THR A 64 13.69 -28.62 -42.02
N GLN A 65 12.45 -28.65 -42.54
CA GLN A 65 11.36 -27.80 -42.06
C GLN A 65 11.01 -28.10 -40.59
N ASN A 66 10.94 -29.37 -40.20
CA ASN A 66 10.66 -29.79 -38.82
C ASN A 66 11.77 -29.28 -37.87
N GLN A 67 13.04 -29.46 -38.23
CA GLN A 67 14.18 -28.93 -37.46
C GLN A 67 14.12 -27.41 -37.29
N SER A 68 13.74 -26.66 -38.34
CA SER A 68 13.54 -25.21 -38.25
C SER A 68 12.41 -24.84 -37.28
N LEU A 69 11.27 -25.54 -37.35
CA LEU A 69 10.11 -25.29 -36.47
C LEU A 69 10.39 -25.65 -35.01
N VAL A 70 11.16 -26.71 -34.76
CA VAL A 70 11.65 -27.06 -33.40
C VAL A 70 12.55 -25.96 -32.87
N HIS A 71 13.49 -25.45 -33.67
CA HIS A 71 14.37 -24.36 -33.26
C HIS A 71 13.60 -23.05 -32.98
N GLU A 72 12.61 -22.70 -33.82
CA GLU A 72 11.72 -21.56 -33.59
C GLU A 72 10.90 -21.72 -32.30
N LEU A 73 10.41 -22.93 -31.99
CA LEU A 73 9.73 -23.23 -30.72
C LEU A 73 10.68 -23.08 -29.52
N ASP A 74 11.90 -23.59 -29.60
CA ASP A 74 12.90 -23.45 -28.54
C ASP A 74 13.27 -21.97 -28.30
N GLU A 75 13.44 -21.18 -29.37
CA GLU A 75 13.64 -19.73 -29.25
C GLU A 75 12.44 -19.02 -28.61
N LEU A 76 11.22 -19.34 -29.05
CA LEU A 76 9.99 -18.70 -28.54
C LEU A 76 9.73 -19.07 -27.08
N THR A 77 9.96 -20.31 -26.69
CA THR A 77 9.84 -20.75 -25.29
C THR A 77 10.90 -20.10 -24.42
N GLN A 78 12.16 -20.00 -24.87
CA GLN A 78 13.21 -19.27 -24.15
C GLN A 78 12.87 -17.78 -23.98
N LYS A 79 12.42 -17.11 -25.06
CA LYS A 79 11.98 -15.70 -25.02
C LYS A 79 10.79 -15.51 -24.09
N HIS A 80 9.83 -16.44 -24.08
CA HIS A 80 8.69 -16.40 -23.17
C HIS A 80 9.11 -16.58 -21.71
N GLN A 81 9.97 -17.55 -21.40
CA GLN A 81 10.49 -17.78 -20.05
C GLN A 81 11.28 -16.56 -19.55
N ALA A 82 12.18 -16.00 -20.35
CA ALA A 82 12.93 -14.79 -20.00
C ALA A 82 12.02 -13.57 -19.74
N SER A 83 10.99 -13.39 -20.58
CA SER A 83 9.97 -12.35 -20.39
C SER A 83 9.16 -12.55 -19.10
N CYS A 84 8.75 -13.80 -18.81
CA CYS A 84 8.01 -14.15 -17.60
C CYS A 84 8.86 -13.91 -16.33
N LEU A 85 10.13 -14.30 -16.33
CA LEU A 85 11.08 -14.04 -15.24
C LEU A 85 11.30 -12.54 -15.02
N SER A 86 11.53 -11.78 -16.09
CA SER A 86 11.69 -10.31 -16.03
C SER A 86 10.43 -9.61 -15.49
N SER A 87 9.25 -10.02 -15.96
CA SER A 87 7.98 -9.52 -15.44
C SER A 87 7.76 -9.87 -13.98
N GLY A 88 8.10 -11.10 -13.56
CA GLY A 88 8.03 -11.54 -12.17
C GLY A 88 8.96 -10.75 -11.25
N GLN A 89 10.20 -10.48 -11.68
CA GLN A 89 11.16 -9.64 -10.96
C GLN A 89 10.65 -8.19 -10.81
N SER A 90 10.09 -7.63 -11.88
CA SER A 90 9.48 -6.28 -11.87
C SER A 90 8.28 -6.21 -10.91
N ILE A 91 7.38 -7.19 -10.95
CA ILE A 91 6.24 -7.31 -10.03
C ILE A 91 6.75 -7.41 -8.57
N TYR A 92 7.78 -8.22 -8.30
CA TYR A 92 8.36 -8.35 -6.97
C TYR A 92 8.99 -7.05 -6.46
N SER A 93 9.71 -6.29 -7.32
CA SER A 93 10.26 -4.97 -6.95
C SER A 93 9.13 -4.00 -6.58
N LEU A 94 8.10 -3.90 -7.42
CA LEU A 94 6.96 -3.03 -7.19
C LEU A 94 6.16 -3.43 -5.94
N GLN A 95 6.03 -4.73 -5.65
CA GLN A 95 5.42 -5.22 -4.41
C GLN A 95 6.23 -4.80 -3.18
N LYS A 96 7.56 -4.90 -3.24
CA LYS A 96 8.45 -4.47 -2.15
C LYS A 96 8.41 -2.96 -1.94
N GLU A 97 8.40 -2.17 -3.01
CA GLU A 97 8.25 -0.72 -2.95
C GLU A 97 6.90 -0.30 -2.36
N LEU A 98 5.81 -0.98 -2.72
CA LEU A 98 4.49 -0.77 -2.12
C LEU A 98 4.44 -1.11 -0.63
N GLU A 99 5.13 -2.18 -0.20
CA GLU A 99 5.18 -2.54 1.22
C GLU A 99 6.00 -1.52 2.02
N ASN A 100 7.17 -1.12 1.53
CA ASN A 100 7.98 -0.05 2.13
C ASN A 100 7.16 1.26 2.28
N LEU A 101 6.42 1.66 1.23
CA LEU A 101 5.58 2.87 1.28
C LEU A 101 4.44 2.78 2.30
N ARG A 102 3.90 1.58 2.55
CA ARG A 102 2.92 1.35 3.63
C ARG A 102 3.57 1.46 5.00
N GLU A 103 4.73 0.84 5.20
CA GLU A 103 5.49 0.95 6.45
C GLU A 103 5.86 2.40 6.77
N GLU A 104 6.32 3.17 5.77
CA GLU A 104 6.62 4.59 5.89
C GLU A 104 5.37 5.43 6.21
N TYR A 105 4.23 5.12 5.57
CA TYR A 105 2.96 5.78 5.86
C TYR A 105 2.48 5.51 7.30
N ASP A 106 2.48 4.24 7.74
CA ASP A 106 2.08 3.84 9.09
C ASP A 106 3.02 4.42 10.15
N LEU A 107 4.31 4.57 9.84
CA LEU A 107 5.28 5.24 10.70
C LEU A 107 5.03 6.74 10.77
N SER A 108 4.69 7.38 9.65
CA SER A 108 4.34 8.81 9.58
C SER A 108 3.05 9.09 10.36
N GLN A 109 2.03 8.25 10.22
CA GLN A 109 0.77 8.37 10.97
C GLN A 109 1.00 8.20 12.48
N ARG A 110 1.82 7.23 12.91
CA ARG A 110 2.21 7.07 14.32
C ARG A 110 2.97 8.29 14.85
N LYS A 111 3.89 8.87 14.06
CA LYS A 111 4.58 10.12 14.43
C LYS A 111 3.62 11.31 14.55
N ALA A 112 2.62 11.43 13.68
CA ALA A 112 1.62 12.49 13.76
C ALA A 112 0.81 12.39 15.07
N VAL A 113 0.32 11.20 15.43
CA VAL A 113 -0.42 10.98 16.69
C VAL A 113 0.47 11.27 17.91
N ASN A 114 1.74 10.83 17.91
CA ASN A 114 2.66 11.15 19.00
C ASN A 114 2.88 12.67 19.14
N LEU A 115 3.04 13.40 18.04
CA LEU A 115 3.19 14.86 18.07
C LEU A 115 1.91 15.58 18.53
N GLU A 116 0.73 15.02 18.26
CA GLU A 116 -0.54 15.53 18.80
C GLU A 116 -0.62 15.32 20.32
N MET A 117 -0.18 14.16 20.83
CA MET A 117 -0.09 13.88 22.27
C MET A 117 0.93 14.78 22.97
N ASP A 118 2.16 14.89 22.44
CA ASP A 118 3.21 15.77 22.98
C ASP A 118 2.73 17.24 23.06
N ASN A 119 1.95 17.69 22.08
CA ASN A 119 1.36 19.03 22.05
C ASN A 119 0.26 19.21 23.12
N GLU A 120 -0.59 18.21 23.34
CA GLU A 120 -1.56 18.24 24.45
C GLU A 120 -0.87 18.29 25.82
N GLU A 121 0.21 17.53 26.01
CA GLU A 121 1.04 17.59 27.21
C GLU A 121 1.68 18.97 27.41
N LEU A 122 2.23 19.58 26.35
CA LEU A 122 2.80 20.93 26.40
C LEU A 122 1.76 22.01 26.73
N GLU A 123 0.56 21.95 26.14
CA GLU A 123 -0.54 22.88 26.48
C GLU A 123 -1.05 22.66 27.90
N SER A 124 -1.07 21.41 28.40
CA SER A 124 -1.38 21.10 29.79
C SER A 124 -0.35 21.71 30.75
N PHE A 125 0.94 21.51 30.49
CA PHE A 125 2.03 22.11 31.27
C PHE A 125 1.96 23.65 31.27
N LYS A 126 1.70 24.26 30.11
CA LYS A 126 1.51 25.71 29.94
C LYS A 126 0.34 26.25 30.78
N ARG A 127 -0.80 25.54 30.84
CA ARG A 127 -1.94 25.91 31.71
C ARG A 127 -1.56 25.82 33.19
N ALA A 128 -0.88 24.74 33.59
CA ALA A 128 -0.44 24.56 34.97
C ALA A 128 0.58 25.63 35.41
N ALA A 129 1.55 25.94 34.56
CA ALA A 129 2.54 27.00 34.79
C ALA A 129 1.87 28.38 34.88
N HIS A 130 0.92 28.69 34.00
CA HIS A 130 0.15 29.95 34.06
C HIS A 130 -0.67 30.06 35.36
N SER A 131 -1.33 28.97 35.79
CA SER A 131 -2.04 28.95 37.07
C SER A 131 -1.10 29.20 38.26
N SER A 132 0.08 28.57 38.26
CA SER A 132 1.11 28.77 39.29
C SER A 132 1.63 30.21 39.34
N ILE A 133 1.77 30.87 38.18
CA ILE A 133 2.13 32.29 38.10
C ILE A 133 1.04 33.16 38.72
N LEU A 134 -0.23 32.97 38.34
CA LEU A 134 -1.36 33.72 38.91
C LEU A 134 -1.47 33.55 40.43
N ASP A 135 -1.26 32.33 40.96
CA ASP A 135 -1.26 32.07 42.40
C ASP A 135 -0.11 32.80 43.12
N MET A 136 1.05 32.92 42.49
CA MET A 136 2.19 33.66 43.03
C MET A 136 1.98 35.18 42.95
N GLU A 137 1.41 35.68 41.85
CA GLU A 137 1.02 37.09 41.71
C GLU A 137 -0.03 37.50 42.76
N LYS A 138 -1.03 36.64 43.00
CA LYS A 138 -2.02 36.84 44.06
C LYS A 138 -1.37 36.94 45.44
N LYS A 139 -0.52 35.97 45.81
CA LYS A 139 0.23 35.99 47.10
C LYS A 139 1.12 37.22 47.23
N TYR A 140 1.75 37.65 46.13
CA TYR A 140 2.56 38.87 46.11
C TYR A 140 1.73 40.13 46.33
N ASN A 141 0.55 40.22 45.70
CA ASN A 141 -0.38 41.34 45.89
C ASN A 141 -0.93 41.38 47.33
N GLU A 142 -1.32 40.23 47.89
CA GLU A 142 -1.73 40.12 49.30
C GLU A 142 -0.60 40.59 50.24
N ALA A 143 0.64 40.14 50.02
CA ALA A 143 1.81 40.57 50.80
C ALA A 143 2.09 42.08 50.66
N ARG A 144 1.88 42.65 49.46
CA ARG A 144 1.97 44.08 49.20
C ARG A 144 0.92 44.87 49.99
N GLU A 145 -0.34 44.41 50.00
CA GLU A 145 -1.40 45.04 50.79
C GLU A 145 -1.10 44.99 52.29
N TRP A 146 -0.62 43.84 52.80
CA TRP A 146 -0.21 43.71 54.20
C TRP A 146 0.90 44.70 54.54
N LYS A 147 1.93 44.81 53.69
CA LYS A 147 2.99 45.81 53.83
C LYS A 147 2.43 47.23 53.88
N GLU A 148 1.51 47.60 52.99
CA GLU A 148 0.89 48.93 52.97
C GLU A 148 0.10 49.20 54.26
N ARG A 149 -0.70 48.24 54.76
CA ARG A 149 -1.39 48.35 56.06
C ARG A 149 -0.41 48.62 57.21
N TYR A 150 0.70 47.88 57.27
CA TYR A 150 1.73 48.08 58.31
C TYR A 150 2.44 49.44 58.17
N GLU A 151 2.69 49.92 56.95
CA GLU A 151 3.25 51.26 56.72
C GLU A 151 2.28 52.37 57.16
N GLN A 152 0.99 52.23 56.85
CA GLN A 152 -0.06 53.16 57.30
C GLN A 152 -0.19 53.16 58.84
N GLU A 153 -0.17 51.99 59.48
CA GLU A 153 -0.22 51.87 60.93
C GLU A 153 1.05 52.48 61.58
N SER A 154 2.22 52.24 60.99
CA SER A 154 3.49 52.83 61.46
C SER A 154 3.50 54.36 61.32
N ARG A 155 2.95 54.89 60.22
CA ARG A 155 2.75 56.33 60.02
C ARG A 155 1.82 56.92 61.09
N LYS A 156 0.69 56.27 61.39
CA LYS A 156 -0.22 56.69 62.47
C LYS A 156 0.46 56.67 63.85
N ARG A 157 1.26 55.64 64.15
CA ARG A 157 2.09 55.61 65.38
C ARG A 157 3.15 56.71 65.40
N GLY A 158 3.67 57.12 64.24
CA GLY A 158 4.56 58.28 64.09
C GLY A 158 3.87 59.58 64.47
N GLN A 159 2.75 59.88 63.81
CA GLN A 159 1.91 61.06 64.08
C GLN A 159 1.53 61.17 65.56
N MET A 160 1.06 60.08 66.17
CA MET A 160 0.72 60.05 67.60
C MET A 160 1.93 60.32 68.51
N ARG A 161 3.15 59.91 68.13
CA ARG A 161 4.37 60.26 68.89
C ARG A 161 4.74 61.73 68.73
N GLU A 162 4.56 62.29 67.53
CA GLU A 162 4.78 63.72 67.27
C GLU A 162 3.78 64.58 68.03
N GLU A 163 2.50 64.21 68.06
CA GLU A 163 1.44 64.85 68.86
C GLU A 163 1.75 64.77 70.37
N ILE A 164 2.12 63.59 70.88
CA ILE A 164 2.55 63.44 72.28
C ILE A 164 3.77 64.30 72.59
N GLN A 165 4.73 64.45 71.66
CA GLN A 165 5.89 65.29 71.89
C GLN A 165 5.51 66.77 71.90
N ARG A 166 4.70 67.24 70.94
CA ARG A 166 4.18 68.63 70.94
C ARG A 166 3.45 68.97 72.23
N LEU A 167 2.55 68.09 72.69
CA LEU A 167 1.84 68.28 73.96
C LEU A 167 2.76 68.27 75.18
N LYS A 168 3.89 67.54 75.16
CA LYS A 168 4.91 67.62 76.20
C LYS A 168 5.69 68.94 76.15
N ASP A 169 6.03 69.40 74.95
CA ASP A 169 6.73 70.66 74.75
C ASP A 169 5.83 71.82 75.24
N GLU A 170 4.54 71.82 74.86
CA GLU A 170 3.52 72.76 75.36
C GLU A 170 3.32 72.68 76.89
N LEU A 171 3.27 71.47 77.48
CA LEU A 171 3.23 71.31 78.93
C LEU A 171 4.48 71.86 79.62
N GLN A 172 5.66 71.63 79.04
CA GLN A 172 6.93 72.12 79.56
C GLN A 172 7.02 73.66 79.47
N ASP A 173 6.50 74.25 78.39
CA ASP A 173 6.38 75.70 78.25
C ASP A 173 5.41 76.29 79.28
N LEU A 174 4.23 75.68 79.49
CA LEU A 174 3.29 76.08 80.55
C LEU A 174 3.87 75.90 81.97
N GLU A 175 4.65 74.85 82.21
CA GLU A 175 5.40 74.69 83.48
C GLU A 175 6.45 75.78 83.67
N ASN A 176 7.12 76.21 82.59
CA ASN A 176 8.06 77.32 82.61
C ASN A 176 7.33 78.66 82.86
N GLU A 177 6.19 78.92 82.21
CA GLU A 177 5.35 80.08 82.47
C GLU A 177 4.88 80.12 83.94
N LEU A 178 4.36 79.01 84.46
CA LEU A 178 3.96 78.90 85.86
C LEU A 178 5.15 79.10 86.81
N ARG A 179 6.34 78.59 86.47
CA ARG A 179 7.57 78.83 87.26
C ARG A 179 7.94 80.32 87.28
N VAL A 180 7.82 81.02 86.14
CA VAL A 180 8.05 82.47 86.04
C VAL A 180 6.99 83.25 86.83
N VAL A 181 5.70 82.93 86.72
CA VAL A 181 4.64 83.57 87.53
C VAL A 181 4.90 83.37 89.01
N ARG A 182 5.30 82.16 89.42
CA ARG A 182 5.60 81.82 90.82
C ARG A 182 6.88 82.50 91.35
N SER A 183 7.85 82.83 90.49
CA SER A 183 9.04 83.60 90.87
C SER A 183 8.78 85.11 91.00
N HIS A 184 7.65 85.62 90.48
CA HIS A 184 7.23 87.02 90.58
C HIS A 184 6.21 87.26 91.73
N SER A 185 6.00 86.28 92.62
CA SER A 185 5.06 86.38 93.74
C SER A 185 5.75 86.16 95.10
N PRO A 186 5.61 87.08 96.09
CA PRO A 186 6.25 86.92 97.40
C PRO A 186 5.40 86.08 98.38
N ILE A 187 5.89 84.86 98.68
CA ILE A 187 5.77 84.09 99.95
C ILE A 187 4.32 83.79 100.46
N SER A 188 3.74 82.57 100.25
CA SER A 188 3.87 81.29 101.04
C SER A 188 2.83 81.17 102.20
N PRO A 189 2.42 79.97 102.73
CA PRO A 189 2.90 78.60 102.47
C PRO A 189 1.83 77.47 102.28
N ALA A 190 2.34 76.28 101.92
CA ALA A 190 1.90 74.90 102.21
C ALA A 190 0.40 74.50 102.30
N LEU A 191 0.02 73.48 101.51
CA LEU A 191 -0.80 72.34 101.94
C LEU A 191 -0.52 71.09 101.07
N SER A 192 -0.40 69.94 101.70
CA SER A 192 -0.39 68.59 101.11
C SER A 192 -0.86 67.59 102.19
N PRO A 193 -1.23 66.33 101.88
CA PRO A 193 -1.58 65.72 100.58
C PRO A 193 -2.97 65.05 100.57
N THR A 194 -3.48 64.64 99.40
CA THR A 194 -4.41 63.49 99.29
C THR A 194 -4.24 62.76 97.95
N PRO A 195 -4.07 61.42 97.93
CA PRO A 195 -3.98 60.65 96.69
C PRO A 195 -5.37 60.36 96.12
N PHE A 196 -5.60 60.67 94.84
CA PHE A 196 -6.85 60.31 94.16
C PHE A 196 -6.73 58.90 93.55
N ASN A 197 -7.27 57.91 94.26
CA ASN A 197 -7.43 56.56 93.74
C ASN A 197 -8.40 56.57 92.54
N PHE A 198 -7.93 56.13 91.38
CA PHE A 198 -8.82 55.59 90.34
C PHE A 198 -9.10 54.10 90.64
N PRO A 199 -10.35 53.64 90.50
CA PRO A 199 -10.73 52.28 90.87
C PRO A 199 -10.15 51.23 89.90
N PRO A 200 -9.81 50.03 90.38
CA PRO A 200 -9.43 48.92 89.53
C PRO A 200 -10.67 48.25 88.92
N THR A 201 -10.75 48.21 87.59
CA THR A 201 -11.79 47.47 86.86
C THR A 201 -11.16 46.24 86.17
N PRO A 202 -11.76 45.03 86.26
CA PRO A 202 -10.98 43.79 86.15
C PRO A 202 -11.01 43.11 84.77
N THR A 203 -10.27 42.00 84.71
CA THR A 203 -10.43 40.85 83.79
C THR A 203 -9.61 40.87 82.48
N PRO A 204 -8.44 40.20 82.47
CA PRO A 204 -7.83 39.70 81.25
C PRO A 204 -8.62 38.48 80.75
N CYS A 205 -9.19 38.56 79.55
CA CYS A 205 -9.78 37.39 78.90
C CYS A 205 -8.67 36.50 78.34
N LYS A 206 -8.15 35.58 79.18
CA LYS A 206 -7.34 34.46 78.72
C LYS A 206 -8.17 33.64 77.73
N ARG A 207 -7.74 33.56 76.46
CA ARG A 207 -8.05 32.42 75.60
C ARG A 207 -6.76 31.64 75.41
N SER A 208 -6.64 30.56 76.17
CA SER A 208 -5.48 29.67 76.14
C SER A 208 -5.33 29.02 74.77
N ALA A 209 -4.09 28.90 74.31
CA ALA A 209 -3.75 27.86 73.34
C ALA A 209 -3.64 26.51 74.08
N GLN A 210 -4.29 25.51 73.52
CA GLN A 210 -3.95 24.07 73.55
C GLN A 210 -4.34 23.64 72.12
N ASP A 211 -3.44 23.28 71.22
CA ASP A 211 -2.33 22.32 71.32
C ASP A 211 -2.78 20.98 71.91
N SER A 212 -3.08 20.06 71.01
CA SER A 212 -3.00 18.62 71.20
C SER A 212 -2.59 18.00 69.87
N GLU A 213 -1.56 17.18 69.92
CA GLU A 213 -0.76 16.74 68.77
C GLU A 213 -1.48 15.67 67.93
N ALA A 214 -1.06 15.52 66.67
CA ALA A 214 -1.22 14.27 65.93
C ALA A 214 -0.27 13.20 66.51
N PRO A 215 -0.48 11.88 66.30
CA PRO A 215 0.06 11.31 65.05
C PRO A 215 -0.62 10.03 64.50
N GLY A 216 -0.64 9.89 63.17
CA GLY A 216 -0.50 8.61 62.45
C GLY A 216 -1.64 7.58 62.55
N THR A 217 -1.60 6.42 61.88
CA THR A 217 -0.88 6.00 60.65
C THR A 217 -1.54 4.70 60.18
N HIS A 218 -2.40 4.70 59.15
CA HIS A 218 -2.82 3.46 58.47
C HIS A 218 -3.22 3.69 56.99
N SER A 219 -2.28 3.38 56.11
CA SER A 219 -2.51 2.84 54.76
C SER A 219 -2.10 1.35 54.84
N PRO A 220 -2.65 0.39 54.04
CA PRO A 220 -2.62 0.44 52.57
C PRO A 220 -3.78 -0.27 51.82
N SER A 221 -3.70 -0.26 50.47
CA SER A 221 -4.19 -1.34 49.57
C SER A 221 -5.73 -1.51 49.39
N LEU A 222 -6.32 -1.90 48.25
CA LEU A 222 -5.86 -2.45 46.95
C LEU A 222 -6.69 -1.87 45.75
N SER A 223 -6.17 -2.09 44.53
CA SER A 223 -6.74 -2.01 43.17
C SER A 223 -7.93 -2.96 42.88
N PRO A 224 -8.46 -3.19 41.63
CA PRO A 224 -8.39 -2.48 40.31
C PRO A 224 -9.79 -2.34 39.58
N THR A 225 -9.76 -1.93 38.30
CA THR A 225 -10.78 -2.02 37.19
C THR A 225 -11.19 -3.47 36.79
N PRO A 226 -12.02 -3.76 35.74
CA PRO A 226 -13.28 -3.20 35.17
C PRO A 226 -14.39 -4.34 35.09
N PRO A 227 -15.03 -4.79 33.96
CA PRO A 227 -15.74 -4.18 32.80
C PRO A 227 -17.19 -4.74 32.47
N SER A 228 -17.84 -4.21 31.40
CA SER A 228 -18.83 -4.88 30.48
C SER A 228 -20.32 -5.07 30.91
N PRO A 229 -21.29 -5.33 29.98
CA PRO A 229 -21.21 -5.40 28.50
C PRO A 229 -22.26 -4.61 27.65
N VAL A 230 -21.90 -4.47 26.37
CA VAL A 230 -22.64 -4.13 25.11
C VAL A 230 -23.90 -5.05 24.89
N PRO A 231 -24.88 -4.84 23.95
CA PRO A 231 -24.73 -4.19 22.61
C PRO A 231 -25.92 -3.40 21.99
N THR A 232 -25.64 -2.62 20.93
CA THR A 232 -26.12 -2.85 19.53
C THR A 232 -25.72 -1.70 18.58
N ALA A 233 -25.36 -2.03 17.34
CA ALA A 233 -24.71 -1.12 16.38
C ALA A 233 -25.67 -0.24 15.55
N ARG A 234 -25.25 1.02 15.31
CA ARG A 234 -25.62 1.93 14.19
C ARG A 234 -24.74 3.19 14.29
N ARG A 235 -24.11 3.76 13.25
CA ARG A 235 -24.00 3.39 11.82
C ARG A 235 -22.55 3.58 11.34
N LEU A 236 -21.97 2.55 10.72
CA LEU A 236 -21.17 2.75 9.51
C LEU A 236 -22.11 2.50 8.32
N SER A 237 -22.45 3.53 7.54
CA SER A 237 -22.82 3.45 6.11
C SER A 237 -23.49 4.74 5.62
N GLU A 238 -22.69 5.74 5.23
CA GLU A 238 -23.22 6.84 4.40
C GLU A 238 -22.29 7.27 3.25
N TYR A 239 -21.45 6.33 2.78
CA TYR A 239 -21.23 6.24 1.34
C TYR A 239 -22.55 5.79 0.69
N ARG A 240 -23.35 6.79 0.34
CA ARG A 240 -24.59 6.66 -0.42
C ARG A 240 -24.28 5.91 -1.72
N ARG A 241 -24.62 4.62 -1.77
CA ARG A 241 -24.80 3.90 -3.05
C ARG A 241 -25.88 4.65 -3.83
N LYS A 242 -25.47 5.61 -4.66
CA LYS A 242 -26.18 5.85 -5.92
C LYS A 242 -26.22 4.50 -6.60
N GLY A 243 -27.43 4.05 -6.94
CA GLY A 243 -27.59 2.99 -7.93
C GLY A 243 -27.08 3.53 -9.25
N GLY A 244 -25.77 3.47 -9.47
CA GLY A 244 -25.22 3.47 -10.81
C GLY A 244 -25.84 2.27 -11.49
N SER A 245 -26.74 2.52 -12.44
CA SER A 245 -27.23 1.48 -13.34
C SER A 245 -26.03 0.70 -13.87
N SER A 246 -26.19 -0.59 -14.18
CA SER A 246 -25.14 -1.36 -14.86
C SER A 246 -24.65 -0.65 -16.13
N VAL A 247 -25.54 0.12 -16.77
CA VAL A 247 -25.24 1.05 -17.87
C VAL A 247 -24.22 2.12 -17.47
N SER A 248 -24.33 2.73 -16.29
CA SER A 248 -23.38 3.75 -15.79
C SER A 248 -21.99 3.16 -15.57
N THR A 249 -21.88 1.95 -15.01
CA THR A 249 -20.59 1.26 -14.86
C THR A 249 -20.01 0.84 -16.20
N LEU A 250 -20.84 0.38 -17.14
CA LEU A 250 -20.40 0.06 -18.50
C LEU A 250 -19.95 1.31 -19.27
N GLN A 251 -20.61 2.45 -19.06
CA GLN A 251 -20.25 3.73 -19.66
C GLN A 251 -18.91 4.24 -19.12
N GLU A 252 -18.67 4.13 -17.81
CA GLU A 252 -17.39 4.45 -17.19
C GLU A 252 -16.25 3.51 -17.66
N ILE A 253 -16.56 2.23 -17.90
CA ILE A 253 -15.61 1.26 -18.50
C ILE A 253 -15.31 1.63 -19.97
N MET A 254 -16.32 1.95 -20.79
CA MET A 254 -16.11 2.38 -22.18
C MET A 254 -15.29 3.67 -22.27
N GLU A 255 -15.48 4.61 -21.35
CA GLU A 255 -14.70 5.85 -21.29
C GLU A 255 -13.24 5.60 -20.87
N ARG A 256 -13.00 4.64 -19.97
CA ARG A 256 -11.65 4.11 -19.67
C ARG A 256 -11.02 3.38 -20.86
N VAL A 257 -11.77 2.58 -21.62
CA VAL A 257 -11.26 1.93 -22.84
C VAL A 257 -10.88 2.97 -23.88
N LYS A 258 -11.74 3.95 -24.15
CA LYS A 258 -11.47 5.03 -25.12
C LYS A 258 -10.27 5.90 -24.76
N THR A 259 -10.06 6.17 -23.46
CA THR A 259 -8.86 6.88 -22.99
C THR A 259 -7.60 6.01 -23.07
N LEU A 260 -7.70 4.70 -22.84
CA LEU A 260 -6.59 3.76 -23.07
C LEU A 260 -6.24 3.65 -24.57
N GLU A 261 -7.22 3.58 -25.46
CA GLU A 261 -7.00 3.59 -26.92
C GLU A 261 -6.29 4.88 -27.37
N ASN A 262 -6.75 6.04 -26.91
CA ASN A 262 -6.09 7.32 -27.21
C ASN A 262 -4.64 7.36 -26.68
N ARG A 263 -4.37 6.81 -25.49
CA ARG A 263 -3.00 6.66 -24.96
C ARG A 263 -2.18 5.68 -25.79
N LEU A 264 -2.75 4.57 -26.24
CA LEU A 264 -2.08 3.58 -27.09
C LEU A 264 -1.74 4.17 -28.47
N ILE A 265 -2.64 4.95 -29.06
CA ILE A 265 -2.41 5.71 -30.29
C ILE A 265 -1.28 6.73 -30.09
N SER A 266 -1.28 7.47 -28.97
CA SER A 266 -0.22 8.42 -28.61
C SER A 266 1.15 7.74 -28.40
N CYS A 267 1.18 6.57 -27.76
CA CYS A 267 2.38 5.73 -27.68
C CYS A 267 2.82 5.28 -29.08
N ARG A 268 1.90 4.85 -29.95
CA ARG A 268 2.21 4.40 -31.30
C ARG A 268 2.71 5.54 -32.20
N THR A 269 2.24 6.78 -32.04
CA THR A 269 2.79 7.94 -32.76
C THR A 269 4.15 8.39 -32.22
N ARG A 270 4.39 8.30 -30.91
CA ARG A 270 5.72 8.55 -30.30
C ARG A 270 6.75 7.46 -30.59
N VAL A 271 6.33 6.21 -30.82
CA VAL A 271 7.22 5.07 -31.13
C VAL A 271 7.45 4.91 -32.65
N LYS A 272 6.50 5.32 -33.50
CA LYS A 272 6.67 5.31 -34.97
C LYS A 272 7.99 5.93 -35.51
N PRO A 273 8.52 7.05 -34.99
CA PRO A 273 9.81 7.58 -35.46
C PRO A 273 11.05 6.79 -35.00
N PHE A 274 10.90 5.74 -34.18
CA PHE A 274 12.00 4.92 -33.66
C PHE A 274 12.00 3.46 -34.15
N LEU A 275 11.08 3.09 -35.04
CA LEU A 275 11.07 1.77 -35.67
C LEU A 275 11.67 1.84 -37.08
N PRO A 276 12.57 0.90 -37.47
CA PRO A 276 13.06 0.83 -38.84
C PRO A 276 11.92 0.64 -39.83
N ASN A 277 11.93 1.41 -40.91
CA ASN A 277 10.86 1.44 -41.89
C ASN A 277 10.92 0.20 -42.81
N SER A 278 10.38 -0.94 -42.36
CA SER A 278 10.29 -2.16 -43.16
C SER A 278 9.25 -2.01 -44.27
N HIS A 279 9.68 -1.49 -45.42
CA HIS A 279 8.90 -1.53 -46.65
C HIS A 279 8.69 -2.98 -47.11
N THR A 280 7.50 -3.53 -46.85
CA THR A 280 6.99 -4.70 -47.58
C THR A 280 5.59 -4.39 -48.10
N ASN A 281 5.46 -4.25 -49.42
CA ASN A 281 4.19 -4.02 -50.09
C ASN A 281 3.23 -5.19 -49.83
N PRO A 282 1.93 -4.96 -49.57
CA PRO A 282 0.92 -6.00 -49.64
C PRO A 282 0.57 -6.23 -51.12
N THR A 283 1.33 -7.09 -51.79
CA THR A 283 0.93 -7.66 -53.08
C THR A 283 -0.38 -8.41 -52.89
N LYS A 284 -1.39 -8.15 -53.75
CA LYS A 284 -2.69 -8.84 -53.70
C LYS A 284 -2.52 -10.36 -53.79
N ALA A 285 -2.71 -11.05 -52.67
CA ALA A 285 -2.97 -12.49 -52.63
C ALA A 285 -4.48 -12.72 -52.46
N ARG A 286 -5.06 -13.38 -53.46
CA ARG A 286 -6.50 -13.67 -53.57
C ARG A 286 -6.81 -14.97 -52.82
N THR A 287 -7.50 -14.89 -51.69
CA THR A 287 -8.03 -16.07 -50.98
C THR A 287 -9.13 -16.74 -51.81
N PRO A 288 -9.06 -18.05 -52.12
CA PRO A 288 -10.22 -18.80 -52.58
C PRO A 288 -11.11 -19.12 -51.37
N ALA A 289 -12.43 -18.89 -51.50
CA ALA A 289 -13.38 -19.33 -50.49
C ALA A 289 -13.62 -20.84 -50.60
N LEU A 290 -13.56 -21.55 -49.46
CA LEU A 290 -14.10 -22.90 -49.32
C LEU A 290 -15.56 -22.82 -48.84
N PRO A 291 -16.46 -23.71 -49.31
CA PRO A 291 -17.87 -23.72 -48.91
C PRO A 291 -18.06 -24.29 -47.49
N PRO A 292 -19.20 -24.01 -46.84
CA PRO A 292 -19.50 -24.55 -45.52
C PRO A 292 -19.75 -26.07 -45.59
N ALA A 293 -19.22 -26.80 -44.61
CA ALA A 293 -19.52 -28.22 -44.45
C ALA A 293 -20.95 -28.43 -43.92
N GLU A 294 -21.66 -29.41 -44.48
CA GLU A 294 -22.99 -29.80 -44.03
C GLU A 294 -22.94 -30.44 -42.64
N ALA A 295 -23.91 -30.10 -41.80
CA ALA A 295 -24.06 -30.71 -40.48
C ALA A 295 -24.71 -32.10 -40.63
N GLY A 296 -23.87 -33.14 -40.70
CA GLY A 296 -24.33 -34.53 -40.64
C GLY A 296 -24.78 -34.90 -39.22
N GLU A 297 -26.06 -35.20 -39.04
CA GLU A 297 -26.62 -35.75 -37.79
C GLU A 297 -26.00 -37.12 -37.48
N MET A 298 -25.11 -37.18 -36.49
CA MET A 298 -24.62 -38.45 -35.95
C MET A 298 -25.66 -39.03 -34.98
N LEU A 299 -26.44 -39.97 -35.51
CA LEU A 299 -27.51 -40.69 -34.85
C LEU A 299 -27.00 -41.48 -33.62
N THR A 300 -27.48 -41.11 -32.44
CA THR A 300 -27.26 -41.89 -31.21
C THR A 300 -27.95 -43.26 -31.31
N GLN A 301 -27.22 -44.35 -31.10
CA GLN A 301 -27.77 -45.68 -30.84
C GLN A 301 -27.42 -46.13 -29.41
N PRO A 302 -28.36 -46.72 -28.65
CA PRO A 302 -28.10 -47.23 -27.31
C PRO A 302 -27.36 -48.59 -27.37
N GLY A 303 -26.56 -48.88 -26.35
CA GLY A 303 -25.70 -50.06 -26.32
C GLY A 303 -26.39 -51.37 -25.93
N VAL A 304 -25.60 -52.45 -25.94
CA VAL A 304 -25.90 -53.74 -25.31
C VAL A 304 -24.64 -54.20 -24.55
N TRP A 305 -24.87 -55.04 -23.54
CA TRP A 305 -23.93 -55.60 -22.57
C TRP A 305 -22.91 -56.57 -23.21
#